data_AF-A0A645INN2-F1
#
_entry.id   AF-A0A645INN2-F1
#
_cell.length_a   1.000
_cell.length_b   1.000
_cell.length_c   1.000
_cell.angle_alpha   90.00
_cell.angle_beta   90.00
_cell.angle_gamma   90.00
#
_symmetry.space_group_name_H-M   'P 1'
#
loop_
_entity.id
_entity.type
_entity.pdbx_description
1 polymer ?
#
loop_
_entity_poly.entity_id
_entity_poly.type
_entity_poly.pdbx_seq_one_letter_code
_entity_poly.pdbx_strand_id
1 'polypeptide(L)' 'MFAKGVQAGGTPKADALALLPAGTTCKRVSAMGITGYVVRLADGKGIGAGGNPQKAWEDAHAWALRKKHRDSCE' A
#
# COMPACT_ATOMS: atom_id res chain seq x y z
N MET A 1 6.04 4.97 -35.49
CA MET A 1 5.84 5.69 -34.21
C MET A 1 4.83 4.91 -33.39
N PHE A 2 5.29 3.93 -32.61
CA PHE A 2 4.41 3.17 -31.72
C PHE A 2 4.58 3.75 -30.34
N ALA A 3 3.52 4.39 -29.83
CA ALA A 3 3.44 4.74 -28.42
C ALA A 3 3.65 3.44 -27.65
N LYS A 4 4.86 3.28 -27.11
CA LYS A 4 5.24 2.24 -26.16
C LYS A 4 4.45 2.56 -24.91
N GLY A 5 3.15 2.26 -24.95
CA GLY A 5 2.25 2.33 -23.83
C GLY A 5 2.92 1.51 -22.75
N VAL A 6 3.45 2.22 -21.77
CA VAL A 6 4.11 1.66 -20.62
C VAL A 6 3.10 0.68 -20.03
N GLN A 7 3.27 -0.62 -20.28
CA GLN A 7 2.77 -1.65 -19.38
C GLN A 7 3.58 -1.43 -18.10
N ALA A 8 3.20 -0.40 -17.34
CA ALA A 8 3.71 -0.17 -16.01
C ALA A 8 3.15 -1.35 -15.23
N GLY A 9 4.01 -2.33 -14.92
CA GLY A 9 3.69 -3.37 -13.95
C GLY A 9 2.96 -2.73 -12.78
N GLY A 10 1.80 -3.28 -12.44
CA GLY A 10 0.81 -2.68 -11.54
C GLY A 10 1.51 -1.94 -10.40
N THR A 11 1.28 -0.64 -10.30
CA THR A 11 1.88 0.11 -9.21
C THR A 11 1.27 -0.47 -7.94
N PRO A 12 2.04 -0.98 -6.97
CA PRO A 12 1.48 -1.66 -5.80
C PRO A 12 0.53 -0.75 -5.00
N LYS A 13 0.66 0.57 -5.18
CA LYS A 13 -0.30 1.57 -4.72
C LYS A 13 -1.69 1.44 -5.36
N ALA A 14 -1.80 1.29 -6.67
CA ALA A 14 -3.09 1.20 -7.37
C ALA A 14 -3.82 -0.10 -7.01
N ASP A 15 -3.10 -1.23 -6.99
CA ASP A 15 -3.65 -2.54 -6.59
C ASP A 15 -4.06 -2.54 -5.12
N ALA A 16 -3.24 -1.96 -4.23
CA ALA A 16 -3.61 -1.81 -2.83
C ALA A 16 -4.83 -0.90 -2.66
N LEU A 17 -4.89 0.26 -3.34
CA LEU A 17 -6.02 1.18 -3.25
C LEU A 17 -7.32 0.58 -3.81
N ALA A 18 -7.26 -0.37 -4.74
CA ALA A 18 -8.43 -1.10 -5.22
C ALA A 18 -9.05 -2.02 -4.15
N LEU A 19 -8.25 -2.49 -3.19
CA LEU A 19 -8.68 -3.39 -2.11
C LEU A 19 -8.87 -2.69 -0.77
N LEU A 20 -8.30 -1.50 -0.61
CA LEU A 20 -8.30 -0.74 0.64
C LEU A 20 -9.39 0.33 0.64
N PRO A 21 -9.93 0.69 1.81
CA PRO A 21 -10.96 1.73 1.90
C PRO A 21 -10.43 3.10 1.47
N ALA A 22 -11.33 3.91 0.93
CA ALA A 22 -11.08 5.30 0.58
C ALA A 22 -10.57 6.07 1.82
N GLY A 23 -9.55 6.92 1.64
CA GLY A 23 -8.88 7.62 2.74
C GLY A 23 -7.61 6.93 3.26
N THR A 24 -7.23 5.79 2.67
CA THR A 24 -5.90 5.19 2.91
C THR A 24 -4.80 6.11 2.38
N THR A 25 -3.83 6.43 3.24
CA THR A 25 -2.73 7.35 2.91
C THR A 25 -1.37 6.76 3.28
N CYS A 26 -0.34 7.11 2.51
CA CYS A 26 1.04 6.78 2.84
C CYS A 26 1.71 8.01 3.44
N LYS A 27 2.24 7.88 4.66
CA LYS A 27 2.95 8.95 5.36
C LYS A 27 4.42 8.57 5.50
N ARG A 28 5.29 9.52 5.18
CA ARG A 28 6.72 9.43 5.50
C ARG A 28 6.89 9.68 6.99
N VAL A 29 7.61 8.79 7.66
CA VAL A 29 7.99 8.89 9.07
C VAL A 29 9.50 8.89 9.16
N SER A 30 10.05 9.89 9.85
CA SER A 30 11.48 9.96 10.11
C SER A 30 11.68 9.87 11.62
N ALA A 31 12.50 8.91 12.06
CA ALA A 31 12.81 8.69 13.46
C ALA A 31 14.30 8.30 13.60
N MET A 32 15.01 8.91 14.54
CA MET A 32 16.44 8.63 14.81
C MET A 32 17.33 8.64 13.54
N GLY A 33 17.09 9.56 12.61
CA GLY A 33 17.85 9.66 11.35
C GLY A 33 17.45 8.65 10.27
N ILE A 34 16.54 7.72 10.56
CA ILE A 34 16.03 6.74 9.59
C ILE A 34 14.71 7.27 9.01
N THR A 35 14.60 7.27 7.69
CA THR A 35 13.37 7.59 6.98
C THR A 35 12.67 6.30 6.56
N GLY A 36 11.41 6.16 6.99
CA GLY A 36 10.51 5.10 6.56
C GLY A 36 9.19 5.67 6.04
N TYR A 37 8.37 4.76 5.54
CA TYR A 37 7.05 5.03 4.98
C TYR A 37 6.06 4.09 5.62
N VAL A 38 4.92 4.61 6.04
CA VAL A 38 3.85 3.82 6.65
C VAL A 38 2.54 4.14 5.94
N VAL A 39 1.86 3.09 5.47
CA VAL A 39 0.51 3.17 4.92
C VAL A 39 -0.48 3.02 6.07
N ARG A 40 -1.39 3.98 6.19
CA ARG A 40 -2.44 4.02 7.21
C ARG A 40 -3.80 4.06 6.55
N LEU A 41 -4.75 3.35 7.16
CA LEU A 41 -6.17 3.43 6.82
C LEU A 41 -6.75 4.78 7.26
N ALA A 42 -7.99 5.04 6.83
CA ALA A 42 -8.75 6.22 7.21
C ALA A 42 -8.98 6.30 8.74
N ASP A 43 -9.10 5.15 9.42
CA ASP A 43 -9.21 5.06 10.89
C ASP A 43 -7.88 5.32 11.63
N GLY A 44 -6.78 5.51 10.90
CA GLY A 44 -5.46 5.78 11.47
C GLY A 44 -4.60 4.53 11.73
N LYS A 45 -5.14 3.32 11.58
CA LYS A 45 -4.38 2.07 11.73
C LYS A 45 -3.33 1.92 10.62
N GLY A 46 -2.09 1.64 11.03
CA GLY A 46 -1.01 1.26 10.12
C GLY A 46 -1.20 -0.16 9.59
N ILE A 47 -1.13 -0.32 8.27
CA ILE A 47 -1.34 -1.61 7.58
C ILE A 47 -0.14 -2.04 6.72
N GLY A 48 0.83 -1.16 6.53
CA GLY A 48 2.07 -1.48 5.83
C GLY A 48 3.18 -0.50 6.20
N ALA A 49 4.42 -0.96 6.20
CA ALA A 49 5.59 -0.13 6.50
C ALA A 49 6.78 -0.54 5.64
N GLY A 50 7.70 0.39 5.37
CA GLY A 50 8.91 0.07 4.62
C GLY A 50 9.90 1.23 4.58
N GLY A 51 11.16 0.94 4.22
CA GLY A 51 12.19 1.98 4.01
C GLY A 51 11.93 2.85 2.78
N ASN A 52 11.00 2.44 1.90
CA ASN A 52 10.60 3.16 0.71
C ASN A 52 9.07 3.03 0.51
N PRO A 53 8.43 3.92 -0.27
CA PRO A 53 6.98 3.92 -0.42
C PRO A 53 6.47 2.67 -1.14
N GLN A 54 7.24 2.07 -2.05
CA GLN A 54 6.85 0.87 -2.78
C GLN A 54 6.65 -0.30 -1.81
N LYS A 55 7.63 -0.55 -0.94
CA LYS A 55 7.58 -1.62 0.05
C LYS A 55 6.43 -1.44 1.04
N ALA A 56 6.16 -0.20 1.46
CA ALA A 56 5.05 0.10 2.34
C ALA A 56 3.68 -0.21 1.68
N TRP A 57 3.53 0.02 0.37
CA TRP A 57 2.33 -0.35 -0.39
C TRP A 57 2.22 -1.85 -0.66
N GLU A 58 3.33 -2.55 -0.91
CA GLU A 58 3.34 -4.02 -1.03
C GLU A 58 2.86 -4.70 0.27
N ASP A 59 3.36 -4.25 1.42
CA ASP A 59 2.93 -4.76 2.72
C ASP A 59 1.44 -4.44 2.98
N ALA A 60 0.98 -3.24 2.61
CA ALA A 60 -0.43 -2.86 2.69
C ALA A 60 -1.33 -3.70 1.77
N HIS A 61 -0.85 -4.04 0.57
CA HIS A 61 -1.54 -4.91 -0.37
C HIS A 61 -1.66 -6.34 0.19
N ALA A 62 -0.57 -6.90 0.72
CA ALA A 62 -0.57 -8.21 1.35
C ALA A 62 -1.50 -8.26 2.57
N TRP A 63 -1.57 -7.18 3.36
CA TRP A 63 -2.53 -7.05 4.45
C TRP A 63 -3.97 -7.06 3.95
N ALA A 64 -4.28 -6.33 2.88
CA ALA A 64 -5.63 -6.26 2.31
C ALA A 64 -6.09 -7.63 1.79
N LEU A 65 -5.21 -8.36 1.10
CA LEU A 65 -5.47 -9.71 0.60
C LEU A 65 -5.80 -10.67 1.75
N ARG A 66 -4.99 -10.66 2.83
CA ARG A 66 -5.24 -11.50 4.02
C ARG A 66 -6.57 -11.17 4.69
N LYS A 67 -6.93 -9.89 4.78
CA LYS A 67 -8.21 -9.48 5.37
C LYS A 67 -9.40 -9.98 4.53
N LYS A 68 -9.33 -9.83 3.20
CA LYS A 68 -10.39 -10.32 2.29
C LYS A 68 -10.62 -11.83 2.41
N HIS A 69 -9.55 -12.61 2.57
CA HIS A 69 -9.68 -14.06 2.80
C HIS A 69 -10.32 -14.41 4.14
N ARG A 70 -10.15 -13.57 5.17
CA ARG A 70 -10.76 -13.78 6.49
C ARG A 70 -12.26 -13.45 6.49
N ASP A 71 -12.66 -12.34 5.87
CA ASP A 71 -14.08 -11.95 5.73
C ASP A 71 -14.87 -12.93 4.81
N SER A 72 -14.20 -13.67 3.92
CA SER A 72 -14.87 -14.61 3.00
C SER A 72 -15.13 -16.00 3.60
N CYS A 73 -14.73 -16.26 4.85
CA CYS A 73 -14.95 -17.53 5.54
C CYS A 73 -16.05 -17.46 6.61
N GLU A 74 -16.80 -16.35 6.69
CA GLU A 74 -17.92 -16.15 7.63
C GLU A 74 -19.27 -16.32 6.95
#